data_AF-A0A820LEV9-F1
#
_entry.id   AF-A0A820LEV9-F1
#
_cell.length_a   1.000
_cell.length_b   1.000
_cell.length_c   1.000
_cell.angle_alpha   90.00
_cell.angle_beta   90.00
_cell.angle_gamma   90.00
#
_symmetry.space_group_name_H-M   'P 1'
#
loop_
_entity.id
_entity.type
_entity.pdbx_description
1 polymer ?
#
loop_
_entity_poly.entity_id
_entity_poly.type
_entity_poly.pdbx_seq_one_letter_code
_entity_poly.pdbx_strand_id
1 'polypeptide(L)'
;MIYQNDEYGTGGASAIGEIFSANNLVVLETIAFDIVTLAIHGDLKSLLTSSTARIIILWADSDYASLVIQKALDLDLLGPVFTWILSVAVSLDSFNSTSYDKLTGAISIEPVGGSVVNASVNTTLLNAAYSIWQQYEPQTFPGADNVDYYALFSFDATWLLIQGINQLCSSFPNISSTCITFSDDSFCFNRRFVNSDMLMNVLDNTSFLGVS
;
A
#
# COMPACT_ATOMS: atom_id res chain seq x y z
N MET A 1 -16.26 9.17 4.16
CA MET A 1 -15.09 8.52 3.56
C MET A 1 -15.20 8.67 2.06
N ILE A 2 -14.14 9.13 1.40
CA ILE A 2 -14.04 9.21 -0.05
C ILE A 2 -13.04 8.15 -0.48
N TYR A 3 -13.35 7.36 -1.50
CA TYR A 3 -12.49 6.28 -1.96
C TYR A 3 -12.43 6.22 -3.48
N GLN A 4 -11.30 5.77 -4.04
CA GLN A 4 -11.21 5.52 -5.48
C GLN A 4 -12.05 4.31 -5.89
N ASN A 5 -12.78 4.40 -6.98
CA ASN A 5 -13.76 3.40 -7.38
C ASN A 5 -13.14 2.27 -8.21
N ASP A 6 -12.30 1.47 -7.56
CA ASP A 6 -11.71 0.22 -8.08
C ASP A 6 -11.58 -0.83 -6.97
N GLU A 7 -10.88 -1.94 -7.25
CA GLU A 7 -10.67 -3.02 -6.27
C GLU A 7 -9.83 -2.57 -5.07
N TYR A 8 -8.77 -1.79 -5.30
CA TYR A 8 -7.92 -1.25 -4.23
C TYR A 8 -8.73 -0.34 -3.30
N GLY A 9 -9.49 0.59 -3.87
CA GLY A 9 -10.22 1.57 -3.10
C GLY A 9 -11.43 1.00 -2.38
N THR A 10 -12.17 0.10 -3.05
CA THR A 10 -13.31 -0.60 -2.44
C THR A 10 -12.87 -1.54 -1.32
N GLY A 11 -11.74 -2.25 -1.52
CA GLY A 11 -11.15 -3.12 -0.51
C GLY A 11 -10.72 -2.34 0.73
N GLY A 12 -9.97 -1.24 0.55
CA GLY A 12 -9.54 -0.39 1.65
C GLY A 12 -10.70 0.27 2.40
N ALA A 13 -11.69 0.80 1.68
CA ALA A 13 -12.91 1.36 2.26
C ALA A 13 -13.66 0.33 3.14
N SER A 14 -13.75 -0.92 2.67
CA SER A 14 -14.41 -2.01 3.40
C SER A 14 -13.63 -2.37 4.67
N ALA A 15 -12.32 -2.54 4.58
CA ALA A 15 -11.46 -2.85 5.73
C ALA A 15 -11.51 -1.75 6.81
N ILE A 16 -11.46 -0.47 6.40
CA ILE A 16 -11.61 0.66 7.33
C ILE A 16 -12.98 0.61 8.01
N GLY A 17 -14.05 0.38 7.25
CA GLY A 17 -15.41 0.28 7.77
C GLY A 17 -15.57 -0.83 8.81
N GLU A 18 -14.99 -2.00 8.56
CA GLU A 18 -14.98 -3.14 9.49
C GLU A 18 -14.25 -2.80 10.79
N ILE A 19 -13.04 -2.25 10.71
CA ILE A 19 -12.27 -1.84 11.89
C ILE A 19 -12.99 -0.75 12.68
N PHE A 20 -13.59 0.23 12.00
CA PHE A 20 -14.33 1.30 12.65
C PHE A 20 -15.56 0.76 13.38
N SER A 21 -16.32 -0.12 12.73
CA SER A 21 -17.47 -0.77 13.36
C SER A 21 -17.07 -1.58 14.60
N ALA A 22 -15.97 -2.36 14.51
CA ALA A 22 -15.43 -3.11 15.64
C ALA A 22 -15.01 -2.22 16.82
N ASN A 23 -14.68 -0.95 16.55
CA ASN A 23 -14.29 0.05 17.56
C ASN A 23 -15.42 1.04 17.91
N ASN A 24 -16.69 0.74 17.56
CA ASN A 24 -17.85 1.61 17.79
C ASN A 24 -17.76 3.00 17.13
N LEU A 25 -17.05 3.10 16.01
CA LEU A 25 -17.02 4.27 15.15
C LEU A 25 -17.95 4.06 13.95
N VAL A 26 -18.61 5.13 13.51
CA VAL A 26 -19.59 5.08 12.41
C VAL A 26 -19.11 5.91 11.24
N VAL A 27 -19.06 5.30 10.05
CA VAL A 27 -18.90 6.01 8.78
C VAL A 27 -20.27 6.53 8.36
N LEU A 28 -20.47 7.84 8.42
CA LEU A 28 -21.78 8.46 8.08
C LEU A 28 -22.08 8.39 6.58
N GLU A 29 -21.04 8.47 5.74
CA GLU A 29 -21.19 8.55 4.30
C GLU A 29 -19.94 8.02 3.59
N THR A 30 -20.17 7.33 2.48
CA THR A 30 -19.14 6.73 1.63
C THR A 30 -19.34 7.21 0.21
N ILE A 31 -18.36 7.93 -0.32
CA ILE A 31 -18.45 8.66 -1.60
C ILE A 31 -17.40 8.08 -2.55
N ALA A 32 -17.84 7.62 -3.72
CA ALA A 32 -16.94 7.07 -4.73
C ALA A 32 -16.32 8.21 -5.58
N PHE A 33 -15.03 8.09 -5.84
CA PHE A 33 -14.33 8.84 -6.88
C PHE A 33 -14.09 7.92 -8.08
N ASP A 34 -14.72 8.21 -9.20
CA ASP A 34 -14.59 7.45 -10.44
C ASP A 34 -13.26 7.79 -11.12
N ILE A 35 -12.38 6.79 -11.21
CA ILE A 35 -11.05 6.90 -11.80
C ILE A 35 -11.06 7.01 -13.32
N VAL A 36 -12.17 6.63 -13.98
CA VAL A 36 -12.33 6.73 -15.44
C VAL A 36 -12.79 8.13 -15.81
N THR A 37 -13.77 8.68 -15.09
CA THR A 37 -14.31 10.02 -15.36
C THR A 37 -13.61 11.14 -14.58
N LEU A 38 -12.72 10.79 -13.64
CA LEU A 38 -12.03 11.70 -12.72
C LEU A 38 -13.01 12.60 -11.96
N ALA A 39 -14.15 12.02 -11.58
CA ALA A 39 -15.27 12.73 -10.98
C ALA A 39 -15.70 12.07 -9.66
N ILE A 40 -16.14 12.91 -8.73
CA ILE A 40 -16.78 12.45 -7.50
C ILE A 40 -18.23 12.16 -7.81
N HIS A 41 -18.74 11.02 -7.34
CA HIS A 41 -20.15 10.69 -7.47
C HIS A 41 -21.00 11.65 -6.63
N GLY A 42 -21.80 12.48 -7.30
CA GLY A 42 -22.64 13.51 -6.68
C GLY A 42 -21.93 14.86 -6.52
N ASP A 43 -22.60 15.81 -5.86
CA ASP A 43 -22.06 17.15 -5.62
C ASP A 43 -21.28 17.17 -4.30
N LEU A 44 -19.94 17.17 -4.37
CA LEU A 44 -19.06 17.08 -3.19
C LEU A 44 -19.42 18.14 -2.14
N LYS A 45 -19.69 19.37 -2.56
CA LYS A 45 -20.01 20.47 -1.64
C LYS A 45 -21.30 20.18 -0.88
N SER A 46 -22.37 19.80 -1.56
CA SER A 46 -23.65 19.43 -0.95
C SER A 46 -23.49 18.21 -0.04
N LEU A 47 -22.78 17.16 -0.47
CA LEU A 47 -22.56 15.95 0.32
C LEU A 47 -21.85 16.30 1.65
N LEU A 48 -20.73 17.02 1.59
CA LEU A 48 -19.95 17.37 2.78
C LEU A 48 -20.65 18.38 3.70
N THR A 49 -21.33 19.39 3.13
CA THR A 49 -21.98 20.44 3.94
C THR A 49 -23.31 20.01 4.55
N SER A 50 -24.01 19.04 3.95
CA SER A 50 -25.24 18.47 4.50
C SER A 50 -24.97 17.41 5.57
N SER A 51 -23.81 16.75 5.52
CA SER A 51 -23.37 15.81 6.54
C SER A 51 -23.00 16.53 7.84
N THR A 52 -23.15 15.85 8.98
CA THR A 52 -22.62 16.32 10.28
C THR A 52 -21.14 15.95 10.47
N ALA A 53 -20.58 15.09 9.59
CA ALA A 53 -19.17 14.74 9.63
C ALA A 53 -18.28 15.95 9.32
N ARG A 54 -17.19 16.10 10.10
CA ARG A 54 -16.14 17.10 9.86
C ARG A 54 -14.77 16.47 9.66
N ILE A 55 -14.69 15.13 9.73
CA ILE A 55 -13.50 14.34 9.44
C ILE A 55 -13.75 13.62 8.13
N ILE A 56 -12.83 13.78 7.19
CA ILE A 56 -12.89 13.17 5.88
C ILE A 56 -11.68 12.27 5.74
N ILE A 57 -11.93 10.99 5.55
CA ILE A 57 -10.91 10.01 5.20
C ILE A 57 -10.93 9.86 3.68
N LEU A 58 -9.79 10.10 3.05
CA LEU A 58 -9.57 9.89 1.62
C LEU A 58 -8.68 8.65 1.44
N TRP A 59 -9.23 7.62 0.81
CA TRP A 59 -8.53 6.39 0.47
C TRP A 59 -8.36 6.27 -1.05
N ALA A 60 -7.21 6.67 -1.56
CA ALA A 60 -6.89 6.66 -2.99
C ALA A 60 -5.37 6.68 -3.20
N ASP A 61 -4.93 6.27 -4.38
CA ASP A 61 -3.55 6.43 -4.86
C ASP A 61 -3.19 7.92 -4.99
N SER A 62 -1.88 8.22 -4.97
CA SER A 62 -1.37 9.60 -4.90
C SER A 62 -1.96 10.53 -5.97
N ASP A 63 -2.08 10.04 -7.21
CA ASP A 63 -2.55 10.83 -8.34
C ASP A 63 -4.03 11.20 -8.16
N TYR A 64 -4.87 10.24 -7.78
CA TYR A 64 -6.29 10.46 -7.56
C TYR A 64 -6.57 11.23 -6.27
N ALA A 65 -5.78 10.99 -5.22
CA ALA A 65 -5.83 11.76 -3.98
C ALA A 65 -5.57 13.25 -4.26
N SER A 66 -4.56 13.56 -5.08
CA SER A 66 -4.25 14.93 -5.51
C SER A 66 -5.44 15.59 -6.21
N LEU A 67 -6.10 14.89 -7.13
CA LEU A 67 -7.27 15.39 -7.85
C LEU A 67 -8.46 15.66 -6.92
N VAL A 68 -8.72 14.78 -5.96
CA VAL A 68 -9.81 14.97 -4.98
C VAL A 68 -9.52 16.17 -4.08
N ILE A 69 -8.28 16.30 -3.60
CA ILE A 69 -7.87 17.44 -2.77
C ILE A 69 -7.94 18.75 -3.56
N GLN A 70 -7.55 18.76 -4.83
CA GLN A 70 -7.71 19.95 -5.68
C GLN A 70 -9.18 20.33 -5.82
N LYS A 71 -10.09 19.37 -6.06
CA LYS A 71 -11.53 19.66 -6.11
C LYS A 71 -12.06 20.21 -4.77
N ALA A 72 -11.61 19.65 -3.65
CA ALA A 72 -11.99 20.14 -2.33
C ALA A 72 -11.45 21.56 -2.07
N LEU A 73 -10.23 21.85 -2.52
CA LEU A 73 -9.60 23.16 -2.46
C LEU A 73 -10.41 24.21 -3.25
N ASP A 74 -10.79 23.88 -4.48
CA ASP A 74 -11.57 24.75 -5.38
C ASP A 74 -12.96 25.08 -4.79
N LEU A 75 -13.52 24.16 -4.01
CA LEU A 75 -14.83 24.29 -3.39
C LEU A 75 -14.80 24.89 -1.97
N ASP A 76 -13.60 25.20 -1.45
CA ASP A 76 -13.36 25.69 -0.09
C ASP A 76 -13.82 24.69 1.00
N LEU A 77 -13.54 23.40 0.77
CA LEU A 77 -13.95 22.26 1.61
C LEU A 77 -12.79 21.66 2.41
N LEU A 78 -11.66 22.38 2.51
CA LEU A 78 -10.51 21.98 3.31
C LEU A 78 -10.57 22.63 4.71
N GLY A 79 -9.41 22.79 5.35
CA GLY A 79 -9.31 23.47 6.63
C GLY A 79 -9.76 24.94 6.54
N PRO A 80 -10.31 25.52 7.63
CA PRO A 80 -10.40 24.96 8.98
C PRO A 80 -11.68 24.15 9.27
N VAL A 81 -12.60 24.03 8.29
CA VAL A 81 -13.94 23.47 8.52
C VAL A 81 -13.94 21.94 8.53
N PHE A 82 -13.09 21.33 7.70
CA PHE A 82 -12.94 19.89 7.60
C PHE A 82 -11.49 19.47 7.89
N THR A 83 -11.34 18.41 8.66
CA THR A 83 -10.05 17.72 8.85
C THR A 83 -9.96 16.58 7.84
N TRP A 84 -8.90 16.60 7.03
CA TRP A 84 -8.65 15.60 6.02
C TRP A 84 -7.57 14.61 6.50
N ILE A 85 -7.87 13.33 6.39
CA ILE A 85 -6.95 12.22 6.66
C ILE A 85 -6.76 11.48 5.33
N LEU A 86 -5.54 11.46 4.83
CA LEU A 86 -5.17 10.92 3.53
C LEU A 86 -4.45 9.58 3.75
N SER A 87 -4.77 8.58 2.93
CA SER A 87 -4.06 7.29 2.89
C SER A 87 -2.66 7.36 2.26
N VAL A 88 -2.27 8.53 1.78
CA VAL A 88 -1.02 8.78 1.05
C VAL A 88 -0.62 10.24 1.19
N ALA A 89 0.69 10.53 1.19
CA ALA A 89 1.17 11.90 1.00
C ALA A 89 0.82 12.38 -0.40
N VAL A 90 0.27 13.59 -0.48
CA VAL A 90 0.18 14.32 -1.74
C VAL A 90 1.32 15.33 -1.81
N SER A 91 2.01 15.39 -2.96
CA SER A 91 3.04 16.39 -3.19
C SER A 91 2.44 17.79 -3.17
N LEU A 92 3.06 18.71 -2.43
CA LEU A 92 2.66 20.13 -2.44
C LEU A 92 2.85 20.77 -3.81
N ASP A 93 3.79 20.26 -4.62
CA ASP A 93 4.04 20.75 -5.98
C ASP A 93 2.86 20.51 -6.94
N SER A 94 1.93 19.64 -6.55
CA SER A 94 0.66 19.43 -7.28
C SER A 94 -0.32 20.60 -7.12
N PHE A 95 -0.06 21.55 -6.20
CA PHE A 95 -0.96 22.65 -5.88
C PHE A 95 -0.30 24.01 -6.10
N ASN A 96 -1.12 25.05 -6.27
CA ASN A 96 -0.64 26.42 -6.31
C ASN A 96 -0.14 26.83 -4.92
N SER A 97 1.08 27.37 -4.83
CA SER A 97 1.71 27.81 -3.57
C SER A 97 0.89 28.84 -2.79
N THR A 98 0.06 29.64 -3.47
CA THR A 98 -0.87 30.58 -2.81
C THR A 98 -1.99 29.90 -2.02
N SER A 99 -2.18 28.59 -2.21
CA SER A 99 -3.22 27.78 -1.57
C SER A 99 -2.71 26.88 -0.45
N TYR A 100 -1.40 26.88 -0.16
CA TYR A 100 -0.81 26.00 0.86
C TYR A 100 -1.43 26.20 2.25
N ASP A 101 -1.78 27.42 2.62
CA ASP A 101 -2.44 27.69 3.91
C ASP A 101 -3.76 26.93 4.07
N LYS A 102 -4.48 26.67 2.96
CA LYS A 102 -5.73 25.89 2.97
C LYS A 102 -5.53 24.39 3.14
N LEU A 103 -4.33 23.89 2.86
CA LEU A 103 -3.94 22.49 3.10
C LEU A 103 -3.55 22.25 4.57
N THR A 104 -3.35 23.31 5.35
CA THR A 104 -2.95 23.22 6.75
C THR A 104 -3.95 22.40 7.56
N GLY A 105 -3.44 21.41 8.30
CA GLY A 105 -4.24 20.52 9.14
C GLY A 105 -4.72 19.25 8.44
N ALA A 106 -4.39 19.05 7.15
CA ALA A 106 -4.46 17.73 6.54
C ALA A 106 -3.40 16.80 7.14
N ILE A 107 -3.76 15.53 7.34
CA ILE A 107 -2.92 14.49 7.91
C ILE A 107 -2.75 13.42 6.85
N SER A 108 -1.52 13.04 6.49
CA SER A 108 -1.25 11.84 5.69
C SER A 108 -0.85 10.68 6.61
N ILE A 109 -1.24 9.47 6.21
CA ILE A 109 -0.80 8.22 6.80
C ILE A 109 -0.09 7.47 5.69
N GLU A 110 1.18 7.14 5.90
CA GLU A 110 2.02 6.49 4.89
C GLU A 110 2.66 5.23 5.46
N PRO A 111 2.73 4.14 4.68
CA PRO A 111 3.63 3.05 5.02
C PRO A 111 5.07 3.54 4.95
N VAL A 112 5.89 3.12 5.92
CA VAL A 112 7.29 3.50 6.01
C VAL A 112 8.14 2.29 6.35
N GLY A 113 9.40 2.30 5.89
CA GLY A 113 10.37 1.30 6.29
C GLY A 113 10.75 1.42 7.77
N GLY A 114 11.26 0.32 8.34
CA GLY A 114 11.59 0.20 9.75
C GLY A 114 12.59 1.25 10.25
N SER A 115 13.48 1.74 9.38
CA SER A 115 14.42 2.81 9.70
C SER A 115 13.74 4.12 10.13
N VAL A 116 12.56 4.44 9.56
CA VAL A 116 11.81 5.67 9.87
C VAL A 116 11.17 5.62 11.26
N VAL A 117 10.73 4.43 11.68
CA VAL A 117 10.05 4.20 12.96
C VAL A 117 10.97 3.64 14.05
N ASN A 118 12.29 3.65 13.82
CA ASN A 118 13.29 3.03 14.69
C ASN A 118 13.03 1.55 14.99
N ALA A 119 12.42 0.83 14.05
CA ALA A 119 12.33 -0.62 14.10
C ALA A 119 13.68 -1.25 13.73
N SER A 120 13.91 -2.47 14.21
CA SER A 120 15.11 -3.22 13.88
C SER A 120 15.06 -3.66 12.41
N VAL A 121 16.12 -3.38 11.67
CA VAL A 121 16.30 -3.81 10.26
C VAL A 121 17.67 -4.45 10.08
N ASN A 122 17.79 -5.35 9.12
CA ASN A 122 19.05 -5.99 8.77
C ASN A 122 19.90 -5.06 7.88
N THR A 123 20.55 -4.08 8.53
CA THR A 123 21.38 -3.07 7.86
C THR A 123 22.56 -3.68 7.08
N THR A 124 23.08 -4.81 7.53
CA THR A 124 24.18 -5.50 6.84
C THR A 124 23.70 -6.04 5.49
N LEU A 125 22.54 -6.70 5.47
CA LEU A 125 21.92 -7.19 4.23
C LEU A 125 21.51 -6.05 3.31
N LEU A 126 20.91 -4.99 3.85
CA LEU A 126 20.50 -3.82 3.08
C LEU A 126 21.69 -3.14 2.38
N ASN A 127 22.79 -2.91 3.12
CA ASN A 127 24.00 -2.31 2.55
C ASN A 127 24.65 -3.19 1.49
N ALA A 128 24.61 -4.51 1.67
CA ALA A 128 25.08 -5.46 0.66
C ALA A 128 24.22 -5.40 -0.60
N ALA A 129 22.89 -5.37 -0.46
CA ALA A 129 21.94 -5.26 -1.57
C ALA A 129 22.16 -3.95 -2.36
N TYR A 130 22.32 -2.81 -1.68
CA TYR A 130 22.64 -1.54 -2.33
C TYR A 130 23.99 -1.55 -3.04
N SER A 131 25.01 -2.18 -2.44
CA SER A 131 26.32 -2.32 -3.08
C SER A 131 26.25 -3.12 -4.38
N ILE A 132 25.47 -4.22 -4.37
CA ILE A 132 25.26 -5.05 -5.55
C ILE A 132 24.46 -4.29 -6.62
N TRP A 133 23.37 -3.61 -6.24
CA TRP A 133 22.57 -2.80 -7.17
C TRP A 133 23.43 -1.72 -7.82
N GLN A 134 24.19 -0.96 -7.02
CA GLN A 134 25.10 0.08 -7.50
C GLN A 134 26.18 -0.47 -8.45
N GLN A 135 26.68 -1.68 -8.20
CA GLN A 135 27.73 -2.30 -9.02
C GLN A 135 27.20 -2.79 -10.37
N TYR A 136 26.06 -3.46 -10.39
CA TYR A 136 25.58 -4.18 -11.58
C TYR A 136 24.51 -3.42 -12.37
N GLU A 137 23.72 -2.60 -11.69
CA GLU A 137 22.61 -1.84 -12.28
C GLU A 137 22.68 -0.35 -11.91
N PRO A 138 23.83 0.33 -12.14
CA PRO A 138 24.08 1.70 -11.68
C PRO A 138 23.12 2.74 -12.26
N GLN A 139 22.53 2.48 -13.42
CA GLN A 139 21.60 3.41 -14.09
C GLN A 139 20.20 3.39 -13.48
N THR A 140 19.85 2.32 -12.76
CA THR A 140 18.52 2.17 -12.13
C THR A 140 18.56 2.34 -10.62
N PHE A 141 19.75 2.33 -10.00
CA PHE A 141 19.88 2.57 -8.58
C PHE A 141 19.66 4.07 -8.26
N PRO A 142 18.63 4.43 -7.48
CA PRO A 142 18.31 5.83 -7.21
C PRO A 142 19.20 6.47 -6.13
N GLY A 143 20.11 5.70 -5.53
CA GLY A 143 20.86 6.06 -4.32
C GLY A 143 20.14 5.59 -3.06
N ALA A 144 20.91 5.28 -2.01
CA ALA A 144 20.42 4.61 -0.79
C ALA A 144 19.27 5.36 -0.08
N ASP A 145 19.28 6.69 -0.15
CA ASP A 145 18.28 7.56 0.50
C ASP A 145 17.01 7.76 -0.34
N ASN A 146 17.01 7.31 -1.60
CA ASN A 146 15.90 7.50 -2.54
C ASN A 146 15.24 6.17 -2.96
N VAL A 147 15.60 5.06 -2.31
CA VAL A 147 14.96 3.76 -2.56
C VAL A 147 13.57 3.79 -1.94
N ASP A 148 12.57 3.53 -2.77
CA ASP A 148 11.18 3.41 -2.35
C ASP A 148 10.99 2.23 -1.38
N TYR A 149 10.22 2.43 -0.31
CA TYR A 149 9.96 1.39 0.68
C TYR A 149 9.25 0.15 0.09
N TYR A 150 8.48 0.29 -1.00
CA TYR A 150 7.92 -0.84 -1.73
C TYR A 150 8.99 -1.74 -2.36
N ALA A 151 10.15 -1.17 -2.72
CA ALA A 151 11.29 -1.97 -3.19
C ALA A 151 11.86 -2.81 -2.04
N LEU A 152 11.91 -2.27 -0.82
CA LEU A 152 12.33 -2.99 0.37
C LEU A 152 11.34 -4.10 0.74
N PHE A 153 10.03 -3.81 0.71
CA PHE A 153 8.98 -4.83 0.91
C PHE A 153 9.06 -5.95 -0.14
N SER A 154 9.33 -5.60 -1.40
CA SER A 154 9.50 -6.58 -2.48
C SER A 154 10.74 -7.45 -2.28
N PHE A 155 11.84 -6.86 -1.79
CA PHE A 155 13.05 -7.59 -1.44
C PHE A 155 12.76 -8.62 -0.34
N ASP A 156 12.12 -8.20 0.76
CA ASP A 156 11.78 -9.10 1.87
C ASP A 156 10.75 -10.16 1.46
N ALA A 157 9.75 -9.82 0.64
CA ALA A 157 8.80 -10.80 0.10
C ALA A 157 9.50 -11.88 -0.75
N THR A 158 10.48 -11.47 -1.57
CA THR A 158 11.30 -12.40 -2.36
C THR A 158 12.16 -13.28 -1.45
N TRP A 159 12.76 -12.68 -0.42
CA TRP A 159 13.59 -13.40 0.54
C TRP A 159 12.79 -14.42 1.36
N LEU A 160 11.58 -14.04 1.79
CA LEU A 160 10.60 -14.92 2.42
C LEU A 160 10.28 -16.13 1.54
N LEU A 161 10.00 -15.90 0.26
CA LEU A 161 9.71 -16.97 -0.70
C LEU A 161 10.90 -17.93 -0.87
N ILE A 162 12.12 -17.40 -1.01
CA ILE A 162 13.35 -18.21 -1.13
C ILE A 162 13.53 -19.09 0.11
N GLN A 163 13.40 -18.51 1.31
CA GLN A 163 13.52 -19.27 2.56
C GLN A 163 12.42 -20.32 2.68
N GLY A 164 11.17 -19.96 2.33
CA GLY A 164 10.04 -20.87 2.38
C GLY A 164 10.20 -22.07 1.44
N ILE A 165 10.66 -21.85 0.21
CA ILE A 165 10.98 -22.93 -0.73
C ILE A 165 12.11 -23.81 -0.19
N ASN A 166 13.18 -23.22 0.35
CA ASN A 166 14.31 -23.97 0.90
C ASN A 166 13.87 -24.88 2.08
N GLN A 167 13.04 -24.34 2.99
CA GLN A 167 12.50 -25.09 4.12
C GLN A 167 11.53 -26.19 3.68
N LEU A 168 10.66 -25.90 2.70
CA LEU A 168 9.80 -26.90 2.08
C LEU A 168 10.65 -28.07 1.54
N CYS A 169 11.66 -27.78 0.74
CA CYS A 169 12.51 -28.80 0.11
C CYS A 169 13.32 -29.61 1.13
N SER A 170 13.74 -28.98 2.23
CA SER A 170 14.43 -29.67 3.33
C SER A 170 13.54 -30.71 4.03
N SER A 171 12.22 -30.59 3.91
CA SER A 171 11.24 -31.54 4.48
C SER A 171 11.06 -32.81 3.62
N PHE A 172 11.68 -32.89 2.44
CA PHE A 172 11.63 -34.05 1.53
C PHE A 172 13.03 -34.67 1.31
N PRO A 173 13.59 -35.40 2.30
CA PRO A 173 14.98 -35.89 2.24
C PRO A 173 15.23 -37.05 1.26
N ASN A 174 14.19 -37.70 0.71
CA ASN A 174 14.35 -38.85 -0.21
C ASN A 174 14.05 -38.46 -1.67
N ILE A 175 15.09 -38.56 -2.49
CA ILE A 175 15.17 -38.06 -3.87
C ILE A 175 14.47 -39.03 -4.84
N SER A 176 13.23 -38.71 -5.19
CA SER A 176 12.62 -39.09 -6.49
C SER A 176 11.54 -38.12 -6.94
N SER A 177 10.98 -37.32 -6.03
CA SER A 177 10.06 -36.22 -6.33
C SER A 177 10.71 -34.87 -5.99
N THR A 178 10.70 -33.93 -6.93
CA THR A 178 11.09 -32.54 -6.63
C THR A 178 10.06 -31.92 -5.67
N CYS A 179 10.51 -31.28 -4.59
CA CYS A 179 9.64 -30.49 -3.69
C CYS A 179 8.81 -29.44 -4.46
N ILE A 180 9.33 -28.99 -5.60
CA ILE A 180 8.66 -28.17 -6.59
C ILE A 180 8.12 -29.10 -7.69
N THR A 181 6.89 -29.59 -7.51
CA THR A 181 6.19 -30.42 -8.49
C THR A 181 4.89 -29.74 -8.91
N PHE A 182 4.63 -29.76 -10.21
CA PHE A 182 3.38 -29.28 -10.77
C PHE A 182 2.61 -30.46 -11.36
N SER A 183 1.30 -30.44 -11.17
CA SER A 183 0.35 -31.32 -11.85
C SER A 183 -0.40 -30.53 -12.92
N ASP A 184 -1.00 -31.26 -13.87
CA ASP A 184 -1.81 -30.72 -14.97
C ASP A 184 -1.05 -29.77 -15.91
N ASP A 185 -0.32 -30.34 -16.85
CA ASP A 185 0.57 -29.69 -17.81
C ASP A 185 -0.11 -29.26 -19.12
N SER A 186 -1.43 -29.44 -19.24
CA SER A 186 -2.18 -29.14 -20.46
C SER A 186 -2.26 -27.65 -20.82
N PHE A 187 -2.15 -26.74 -19.85
CA PHE A 187 -2.22 -25.28 -20.08
C PHE A 187 -1.59 -24.47 -18.94
N CYS A 188 -1.00 -23.30 -19.22
CA CYS A 188 -0.26 -22.48 -18.23
C CYS A 188 -1.08 -22.11 -16.98
N PHE A 189 -2.39 -21.91 -17.11
CA PHE A 189 -3.29 -21.57 -15.99
C PHE A 189 -3.85 -22.79 -15.24
N ASN A 190 -3.64 -24.00 -15.77
CA ASN A 190 -4.09 -25.24 -15.13
C ASN A 190 -2.99 -25.89 -14.29
N ARG A 191 -1.76 -25.36 -14.31
CA ARG A 191 -0.66 -25.90 -13.53
C ARG A 191 -0.91 -25.72 -12.05
N ARG A 192 -1.09 -26.84 -11.35
CA ARG A 192 -1.29 -26.85 -9.90
C ARG A 192 0.00 -27.22 -9.21
N PHE A 193 0.50 -26.30 -8.38
CA PHE A 193 1.63 -26.60 -7.52
C PHE A 193 1.19 -27.59 -6.44
N VAL A 194 1.74 -28.80 -6.47
CA VAL A 194 1.27 -29.94 -5.66
C VAL A 194 1.40 -29.65 -4.16
N ASN A 195 2.44 -28.91 -3.76
CA ASN A 195 2.74 -28.61 -2.36
C ASN A 195 2.35 -27.17 -1.97
N SER A 196 1.37 -26.56 -2.65
CA SER A 196 0.96 -25.16 -2.39
C SER A 196 0.58 -24.92 -0.93
N ASP A 197 -0.24 -25.79 -0.34
CA ASP A 197 -0.74 -25.60 1.03
C ASP A 197 0.38 -25.73 2.06
N MET A 198 1.33 -26.64 1.82
CA MET A 198 2.51 -26.78 2.67
C MET A 198 3.44 -25.58 2.56
N LEU A 199 3.65 -25.05 1.34
CA LEU A 199 4.42 -23.82 1.15
C LEU A 199 3.73 -22.64 1.85
N MET A 200 2.42 -22.44 1.68
CA MET A 200 1.69 -21.36 2.36
C MET A 200 1.84 -21.47 3.89
N ASN A 201 1.66 -22.66 4.46
CA ASN A 201 1.90 -22.89 5.88
C ASN A 201 3.34 -22.57 6.31
N VAL A 202 4.35 -22.86 5.48
CA VAL A 202 5.74 -22.50 5.77
C VAL A 202 5.92 -20.98 5.72
N LEU A 203 5.37 -20.31 4.70
CA LEU A 203 5.47 -18.85 4.55
C LEU A 203 4.80 -18.14 5.73
N ASP A 204 3.61 -18.57 6.14
CA ASP A 204 2.84 -17.99 7.25
C ASP A 204 3.53 -18.12 8.61
N ASN A 205 4.40 -19.13 8.77
CA ASN A 205 5.13 -19.39 10.02
C ASN A 205 6.60 -18.94 9.96
N THR A 206 7.07 -18.42 8.83
CA THR A 206 8.44 -17.93 8.69
C THR A 206 8.56 -16.52 9.27
N SER A 207 9.51 -16.31 10.17
CA SER A 207 9.86 -14.99 10.69
C SER A 207 11.36 -14.76 10.53
N PHE A 208 11.75 -13.61 10.00
CA PHE A 208 13.14 -13.19 9.89
C PHE A 208 13.26 -11.68 10.02
N LEU A 209 14.46 -11.22 10.36
CA LEU A 209 14.81 -9.80 10.35
C LEU A 209 15.15 -9.38 8.91
N GLY A 210 14.19 -8.73 8.24
CA GLY A 210 14.30 -8.23 6.87
C GLY A 210 15.01 -6.89 6.75
N VAL A 211 15.00 -6.32 5.54
CA VAL A 211 15.57 -5.00 5.23
C VAL A 211 14.54 -3.87 5.28
N SER A 212 13.25 -4.19 5.30
CA SER A 212 12.13 -3.26 5.36
C SER A 212 11.60 -2.99 6.76
#